data_AF-N9PYD9-F1
#
_entry.id   AF-N9PYD9-F1
#
_cell.length_a   1.000
_cell.length_b   1.000
_cell.length_c   1.000
_cell.angle_alpha   90.00
_cell.angle_beta   90.00
_cell.angle_gamma   90.00
#
_symmetry.space_group_name_H-M   'P 1'
#
loop_
_entity.id
_entity.type
_entity.pdbx_description
1 polymer ?
#
loop_
_entity_poly.entity_id
_entity_poly.type
_entity_poly.pdbx_seq_one_letter_code
_entity_poly.pdbx_strand_id
1 'polypeptide(L)'
;MKKILILLISTVISGSVYSADDLFNKPQSILILQNDEPQSQIESSEQVDFFESLKQQEQERLSQRTQDLESLNEIQSITSNMSPHDRAQYYLEHRHLGALDAHGQEQQFNSLQKARNRGMISNQDYQQKIMKYSPLPLEHRSNQLKLSIPIGD
;
A
#
# COMPACT_ATOMS: atom_id res chain seq x y z
N MET A 1 14.10 -10.99 -59.41
CA MET A 1 15.04 -10.27 -58.51
C MET A 1 14.48 -10.00 -57.10
N LYS A 2 13.23 -9.51 -56.92
CA LYS A 2 12.71 -9.17 -55.58
C LYS A 2 12.35 -10.35 -54.67
N LYS A 3 12.02 -11.53 -55.22
CA LYS A 3 11.60 -12.72 -54.44
C LYS A 3 12.77 -13.44 -53.75
N ILE A 4 13.98 -13.33 -54.28
CA ILE A 4 15.20 -13.94 -53.70
C ILE A 4 15.70 -13.12 -52.51
N LEU A 5 15.53 -11.78 -52.56
CA LEU A 5 15.92 -10.87 -51.49
C LEU A 5 15.15 -11.15 -50.18
N ILE A 6 13.86 -11.46 -50.28
CA ILE A 6 13.01 -11.75 -49.10
C ILE A 6 13.44 -13.06 -48.42
N LEU A 7 13.87 -14.06 -49.21
CA LEU A 7 14.33 -15.36 -48.71
C LEU A 7 15.69 -15.27 -47.99
N LEU A 8 16.53 -14.30 -48.40
CA LEU A 8 17.80 -14.00 -47.71
C LEU A 8 17.58 -13.20 -46.41
N ILE A 9 16.56 -12.33 -46.35
CA ILE A 9 16.25 -11.59 -45.11
C ILE A 9 15.65 -12.52 -44.05
N SER A 10 14.82 -13.49 -44.45
CA SER A 10 14.20 -14.43 -43.49
C SER A 10 15.19 -15.41 -42.86
N THR A 11 16.28 -15.75 -43.56
CA THR A 11 17.29 -16.69 -43.07
C THR A 11 18.28 -16.04 -42.09
N VAL A 12 18.47 -14.72 -42.15
CA VAL A 12 19.35 -13.98 -41.21
C VAL A 12 18.73 -13.82 -39.82
N ILE A 13 17.39 -13.88 -39.69
CA ILE A 13 16.70 -13.66 -38.41
C ILE A 13 16.70 -14.93 -37.52
N SER A 14 17.01 -16.11 -38.07
CA SER A 14 16.90 -17.40 -37.35
C SER A 14 18.23 -17.94 -36.81
N GLY A 15 19.28 -17.12 -36.72
CA GLY A 15 20.62 -17.56 -36.32
C GLY A 15 21.20 -16.81 -35.13
N SER A 16 20.60 -16.96 -33.94
CA SER A 16 21.34 -16.81 -32.69
C SER A 16 21.16 -18.09 -31.88
N VAL A 17 22.07 -19.04 -32.12
CA VAL A 17 22.23 -20.20 -31.25
C VAL A 17 22.88 -19.66 -29.98
N TYR A 18 22.08 -19.48 -28.93
CA TYR A 18 22.64 -19.30 -27.59
C TYR A 18 23.30 -20.63 -27.21
N SER A 19 24.64 -20.65 -27.15
CA SER A 19 25.39 -21.81 -26.64
C SER A 19 24.98 -22.03 -25.18
N ALA A 20 24.67 -23.27 -24.81
CA ALA A 20 24.33 -23.64 -23.42
C ALA A 20 25.54 -23.54 -22.46
N ASP A 21 26.73 -23.25 -22.97
CA ASP A 21 27.98 -23.20 -22.20
C ASP A 21 28.10 -21.95 -21.32
N ASP A 22 27.31 -20.90 -21.56
CA ASP A 22 27.37 -19.67 -20.75
C ASP A 22 26.53 -19.76 -19.46
N LEU A 23 25.86 -20.89 -19.22
CA LEU A 23 25.14 -21.14 -17.97
C LEU A 23 26.09 -21.35 -16.77
N PHE A 24 27.35 -21.70 -17.03
CA PHE A 24 28.36 -21.95 -16.00
C PHE A 24 29.15 -20.71 -15.57
N ASN A 25 29.05 -19.60 -16.30
CA ASN A 25 29.72 -18.33 -15.96
C ASN A 25 28.86 -17.38 -15.12
N LYS A 26 27.67 -17.82 -14.68
CA LYS A 26 26.84 -17.00 -13.80
C LYS A 26 27.52 -16.90 -12.43
N PRO A 27 27.75 -15.68 -11.87
CA PRO A 27 28.23 -15.56 -10.51
C PRO A 27 27.22 -16.25 -9.61
N GLN A 28 27.68 -17.27 -8.88
CA GLN A 28 26.86 -18.03 -7.94
C GLN A 28 26.16 -17.03 -7.02
N SER A 29 24.83 -17.14 -6.92
CA SER A 29 24.07 -16.38 -5.94
C SER A 29 24.64 -16.65 -4.54
N ILE A 30 24.69 -15.61 -3.71
CA ILE A 30 25.25 -15.55 -2.33
C ILE A 30 24.57 -16.52 -1.33
N LEU A 31 23.84 -17.52 -1.81
CA LEU A 31 23.09 -18.51 -1.04
C LEU A 31 23.59 -19.94 -1.33
N ILE A 32 24.90 -20.11 -1.53
CA ILE A 32 25.54 -21.42 -1.39
C ILE A 32 26.39 -21.35 -0.12
N LEU A 33 25.90 -21.96 0.95
CA LEU A 33 26.63 -22.14 2.20
C LEU A 33 27.75 -23.15 1.95
N GLN A 34 28.92 -22.66 1.56
CA GLN A 34 30.16 -23.43 1.63
C GLN A 34 30.53 -23.58 3.11
N ASN A 35 30.14 -24.71 3.69
CA ASN A 35 30.62 -25.15 5.00
C ASN A 35 32.03 -25.69 4.83
N ASP A 36 33.04 -24.83 4.87
CA ASP A 36 34.40 -25.21 5.18
C ASP A 36 35.08 -24.03 5.90
N GLU A 37 35.14 -24.14 7.22
CA GLU A 37 35.84 -23.35 8.25
C GLU A 37 34.94 -22.63 9.28
N PRO A 38 35.20 -22.81 10.59
CA PRO A 38 34.41 -22.20 11.64
C PRO A 38 34.72 -20.71 11.71
N GLN A 39 33.93 -19.91 11.01
CA GLN A 39 33.95 -18.47 11.19
C GLN A 39 33.61 -18.15 12.64
N SER A 40 34.55 -17.46 13.28
CA SER A 40 34.49 -16.80 14.59
C SER A 40 33.08 -16.70 15.20
N GLN A 41 32.92 -17.31 16.37
CA GLN A 41 31.82 -17.05 17.29
C GLN A 41 31.73 -15.54 17.54
N ILE A 42 30.80 -14.89 16.86
CA ILE A 42 30.20 -13.66 17.35
C ILE A 42 29.27 -14.13 18.46
N GLU A 43 29.67 -13.92 19.72
CA GLU A 43 28.79 -14.08 20.88
C GLU A 43 27.70 -13.00 20.82
N SER A 44 26.76 -13.10 19.88
CA SER A 44 25.49 -12.39 19.98
C SER A 44 24.58 -13.24 20.85
N SER A 45 24.50 -12.91 22.13
CA SER A 45 23.64 -13.53 23.13
C SER A 45 22.14 -13.30 22.91
N GLU A 46 21.73 -12.67 21.80
CA GLU A 46 20.34 -12.45 21.43
C GLU A 46 19.87 -13.47 20.37
N GLN A 47 19.33 -14.58 20.87
CA GLN A 47 18.49 -15.46 20.05
C GLN A 47 17.14 -14.76 19.82
N VAL A 48 17.01 -14.03 18.71
CA VAL A 48 15.75 -13.39 18.32
C VAL A 48 14.77 -14.44 17.79
N ASP A 49 13.65 -14.63 18.48
CA ASP A 49 12.54 -15.43 17.98
C ASP A 49 11.65 -14.59 17.05
N PHE A 50 11.79 -14.82 15.74
CA PHE A 50 11.01 -14.13 14.71
C PHE A 50 9.50 -14.37 14.83
N PHE A 51 9.08 -15.52 15.36
CA PHE A 51 7.65 -15.80 15.55
C PHE A 51 7.06 -14.97 16.68
N GLU A 52 7.78 -14.82 17.78
CA GLU A 52 7.35 -13.97 18.89
C GLU A 52 7.34 -12.49 18.49
N SER A 53 8.38 -12.04 17.77
CA SER A 53 8.44 -10.67 17.25
C SER A 53 7.27 -10.34 16.32
N LEU A 54 6.91 -11.24 15.39
CA LEU A 54 5.76 -11.05 14.51
C LEU A 54 4.45 -10.94 15.30
N LYS A 55 4.27 -11.78 16.31
CA LYS A 55 3.08 -11.75 17.17
C LYS A 55 2.96 -10.45 17.95
N GLN A 56 4.07 -9.93 18.48
CA GLN A 56 4.10 -8.65 19.17
C GLN A 56 3.75 -7.50 18.22
N GLN A 57 4.33 -7.49 17.01
CA GLN A 57 4.02 -6.50 15.98
C GLN A 57 2.54 -6.54 15.56
N GLU A 58 1.97 -7.73 15.38
CA GLU A 58 0.54 -7.87 15.06
C GLU A 58 -0.34 -7.33 16.20
N GLN A 59 -0.01 -7.66 17.45
CA GLN A 59 -0.72 -7.19 18.62
C GLN A 59 -0.66 -5.66 18.76
N GLU A 60 0.48 -5.04 18.50
CA GLU A 60 0.63 -3.58 18.48
C GLU A 60 -0.23 -2.94 17.39
N ARG A 61 -0.22 -3.51 16.17
CA ARG A 61 -1.07 -3.04 15.07
C ARG A 61 -2.55 -3.12 15.43
N LEU A 62 -2.99 -4.21 16.06
CA LEU A 62 -4.36 -4.37 16.51
C LEU A 62 -4.72 -3.34 17.59
N SER A 63 -3.83 -3.11 18.55
CA SER A 63 -4.03 -2.16 19.65
C SER A 63 -4.15 -0.72 19.14
N GLN A 64 -3.30 -0.33 18.19
CA GLN A 64 -3.40 0.97 17.51
C GLN A 64 -4.73 1.11 16.77
N ARG A 65 -5.13 0.10 16.00
CA ARG A 65 -6.42 0.10 15.28
C ARG A 65 -7.60 0.23 16.24
N THR A 66 -7.58 -0.43 17.40
CA THR A 66 -8.65 -0.30 18.38
C THR A 66 -8.72 1.10 18.97
N GLN A 67 -7.58 1.71 19.29
CA GLN A 67 -7.52 3.09 19.79
C GLN A 67 -8.05 4.09 18.75
N ASP A 68 -7.66 3.92 17.48
CA ASP A 68 -8.16 4.76 16.39
C ASP A 68 -9.68 4.65 16.25
N LEU A 69 -10.24 3.43 16.30
CA LEU A 69 -11.68 3.21 16.23
C LEU A 69 -12.44 3.81 17.43
N GLU A 70 -11.88 3.69 18.62
CA GLU A 70 -12.45 4.30 19.83
C GLU A 70 -12.49 5.83 19.71
N SER A 71 -11.39 6.44 19.25
CA SER A 71 -11.34 7.88 19.01
C SER A 71 -12.37 8.34 17.97
N LEU A 72 -12.57 7.57 16.89
CA LEU A 72 -13.59 7.88 15.88
C LEU A 72 -15.01 7.77 16.44
N ASN A 73 -15.27 6.76 17.27
CA ASN A 73 -16.58 6.61 17.92
C ASN A 73 -16.85 7.75 18.90
N GLU A 74 -15.84 8.18 19.66
CA GLU A 74 -15.96 9.32 20.57
C GLU A 74 -16.30 10.60 19.79
N ILE A 75 -15.53 10.90 18.74
CA ILE A 75 -15.78 12.04 17.84
C ILE A 75 -17.19 11.97 17.26
N GLN A 76 -17.64 10.80 16.81
CA GLN A 76 -18.98 10.61 16.27
C GLN A 76 -20.06 10.83 17.33
N SER A 77 -19.83 10.38 18.57
CA SER A 77 -20.79 10.57 19.68
C SER A 77 -21.00 12.06 19.99
N ILE A 78 -19.91 12.83 20.04
CA ILE A 78 -19.92 14.27 20.30
C ILE A 78 -20.60 15.03 19.14
N THR A 79 -20.26 14.66 17.90
CA THR A 79 -20.73 15.38 16.71
C THR A 79 -22.06 14.90 16.14
N SER A 80 -22.67 13.87 16.73
CA SER A 80 -23.91 13.23 16.26
C SER A 80 -25.07 14.21 16.13
N ASN A 81 -25.24 15.08 17.12
CA ASN A 81 -26.34 16.06 17.19
C ASN A 81 -25.98 17.43 16.58
N MET A 82 -24.76 17.58 16.06
CA MET A 82 -24.31 18.84 15.45
C MET A 82 -24.81 18.98 14.01
N SER A 83 -25.05 20.21 13.56
CA SER A 83 -25.32 20.45 12.15
C SER A 83 -24.08 20.10 11.30
N PRO A 84 -24.22 19.81 9.99
CA PRO A 84 -23.07 19.56 9.13
C PRO A 84 -22.03 20.68 9.13
N HIS A 85 -22.47 21.92 9.32
CA HIS A 85 -21.59 23.08 9.42
C HIS A 85 -20.80 23.07 10.73
N ASP A 86 -21.51 22.93 11.86
CA ASP A 86 -20.88 22.94 13.19
C ASP A 86 -19.96 21.74 13.38
N ARG A 87 -20.34 20.58 12.84
CA ARG A 87 -19.50 19.37 12.79
C ARG A 87 -18.18 19.62 12.06
N ALA A 88 -18.22 20.31 10.93
CA ALA A 88 -17.00 20.65 10.19
C ALA A 88 -16.11 21.63 10.96
N GLN A 89 -16.70 22.61 11.64
CA GLN A 89 -15.97 23.53 12.53
C GLN A 89 -15.31 22.77 13.69
N TYR A 90 -16.04 21.86 14.34
CA TYR A 90 -15.52 21.01 15.40
C TYR A 90 -14.28 20.22 14.95
N TYR A 91 -14.33 19.58 13.77
CA TYR A 91 -13.18 18.84 13.24
C TYR A 91 -11.96 19.72 12.96
N LEU A 92 -12.18 20.96 12.51
CA LEU A 92 -11.09 21.92 12.28
C LEU A 92 -10.45 22.36 13.61
N GLU A 93 -11.28 22.67 14.61
CA GLU A 93 -10.82 23.11 15.93
C GLU A 93 -10.00 22.02 16.63
N HIS A 94 -10.48 20.77 16.59
CA HIS A 94 -9.86 19.62 17.25
C HIS A 94 -8.83 18.90 16.36
N ARG A 95 -8.52 19.46 15.18
CA ARG A 95 -7.55 18.93 14.21
C ARG A 95 -7.84 17.48 13.76
N HIS A 96 -9.10 17.08 13.77
CA HIS A 96 -9.55 15.79 13.24
C HIS A 96 -9.66 15.84 11.71
N LEU A 97 -8.53 16.05 11.04
CA LEU A 97 -8.47 16.22 9.58
C LEU A 97 -9.00 15.01 8.82
N GLY A 98 -8.75 13.79 9.32
CA GLY A 98 -9.28 12.57 8.69
C GLY A 98 -10.82 12.51 8.74
N ALA A 99 -11.43 12.92 9.85
CA ALA A 99 -12.87 12.99 9.98
C ALA A 99 -13.47 14.13 9.13
N LEU A 100 -12.76 15.25 9.00
CA LEU A 100 -13.13 16.35 8.13
C LEU A 100 -13.14 15.95 6.65
N ASP A 101 -12.09 15.27 6.20
CA ASP A 101 -11.98 14.78 4.83
C ASP A 101 -13.10 13.77 4.52
N ALA A 102 -13.32 12.82 5.43
CA ALA A 102 -14.40 11.83 5.31
C ALA A 102 -15.78 12.51 5.24
N HIS A 103 -16.03 13.49 6.10
CA HIS A 103 -17.28 14.26 6.09
C HIS A 103 -17.46 15.04 4.79
N GLY A 104 -16.40 15.68 4.27
CA GLY A 104 -16.44 16.35 2.97
C GLY A 104 -16.78 15.40 1.83
N GLN A 105 -16.18 14.21 1.80
CA GLN A 105 -16.48 13.17 0.81
C GLN A 105 -17.92 12.67 0.91
N GLU A 106 -18.42 12.44 2.12
CA GLU A 106 -19.80 12.02 2.36
C GLU A 106 -20.81 13.06 1.84
N GLN A 107 -20.57 14.35 2.12
CA GLN A 107 -21.41 15.45 1.61
C GLN A 107 -21.44 15.47 0.08
N GLN A 108 -20.28 15.31 -0.57
CA GLN A 108 -20.19 15.26 -2.03
C GLN A 108 -20.92 14.04 -2.60
N PHE A 109 -20.74 12.86 -2.01
CA PHE A 109 -21.44 11.64 -2.42
C PHE A 109 -22.97 11.81 -2.30
N ASN A 110 -23.44 12.32 -1.17
CA ASN A 110 -24.86 12.59 -0.93
C ASN A 110 -25.42 13.60 -1.93
N SER A 111 -24.64 14.62 -2.31
CA SER A 111 -25.03 15.59 -3.34
C SER A 111 -25.19 14.95 -4.72
N LEU A 112 -24.27 14.04 -5.11
CA LEU A 112 -24.34 13.30 -6.36
C LEU A 112 -25.53 12.35 -6.40
N GLN A 113 -25.79 11.66 -5.30
CA GLN A 113 -26.95 10.79 -5.18
C GLN A 113 -28.25 11.58 -5.31
N LYS A 114 -28.36 12.75 -4.65
CA LYS A 114 -29.51 13.66 -4.79
C LYS A 114 -29.67 14.16 -6.23
N ALA A 115 -28.57 14.54 -6.89
CA ALA A 115 -28.61 14.99 -8.28
C ALA A 115 -29.12 13.89 -9.22
N ARG A 116 -28.67 12.64 -9.03
CA ARG A 116 -29.16 11.47 -9.78
C ARG A 116 -30.65 11.25 -9.53
N ASN A 117 -31.08 11.26 -8.27
CA ASN A 117 -32.47 11.02 -7.90
C ASN A 117 -33.42 12.10 -8.46
N ARG A 118 -32.92 13.32 -8.65
CA ARG A 118 -33.66 14.43 -9.27
C ARG A 118 -33.61 14.41 -10.80
N GLY A 119 -32.90 13.47 -11.42
CA GLY A 119 -32.70 13.42 -12.87
C GLY A 119 -31.78 14.50 -13.43
N MET A 120 -31.02 15.20 -12.57
CA MET A 120 -30.10 16.27 -12.98
C MET A 120 -28.82 15.73 -13.63
N ILE A 121 -28.50 14.45 -13.41
CA ILE A 121 -27.36 13.75 -14.01
C ILE A 121 -27.81 12.37 -14.48
N SER A 122 -27.16 11.85 -15.52
CA SER A 122 -27.43 10.49 -16.00
C SER A 122 -26.87 9.43 -15.05
N ASN A 123 -27.36 8.20 -15.16
CA ASN A 123 -26.82 7.07 -14.39
C ASN A 123 -25.36 6.77 -14.76
N GLN A 124 -24.97 6.96 -16.03
CA GLN A 124 -23.59 6.79 -16.47
C GLN A 124 -22.68 7.86 -15.84
N ASP A 125 -23.10 9.13 -15.84
CA ASP A 125 -22.34 10.22 -15.21
C ASP A 125 -22.20 10.01 -13.71
N TYR A 126 -23.26 9.54 -13.05
CA TYR A 126 -23.22 9.17 -11.64
C TYR A 126 -22.17 8.07 -11.39
N GLN A 127 -22.18 6.99 -12.16
CA GLN A 127 -21.23 5.88 -12.04
C GLN A 127 -19.78 6.34 -12.22
N GLN A 128 -19.50 7.19 -13.22
CA GLN A 128 -18.16 7.73 -13.43
C GLN A 128 -17.70 8.62 -12.26
N LYS A 129 -18.61 9.40 -11.68
CA LYS A 129 -18.29 10.29 -10.57
C LYS A 129 -18.04 9.52 -9.28
N ILE A 130 -18.89 8.55 -8.93
CA ILE A 130 -18.70 7.75 -7.69
C ILE A 130 -17.41 6.92 -7.70
N MET A 131 -16.94 6.46 -8.87
CA MET A 131 -15.66 5.73 -8.97
C MET A 131 -14.46 6.57 -8.52
N LYS A 132 -14.52 7.89 -8.73
CA LYS A 132 -13.47 8.82 -8.28
C LYS A 132 -13.47 9.02 -6.76
N TYR A 133 -14.58 8.71 -6.10
CA TYR A 133 -14.77 8.84 -4.65
C TYR A 133 -14.58 7.53 -3.89
N SER A 134 -14.18 6.44 -4.56
CA SER A 134 -13.88 5.20 -3.87
C SER A 134 -12.73 5.46 -2.88
N PRO A 135 -12.96 5.34 -1.55
CA PRO A 135 -11.89 5.53 -0.60
C PRO A 135 -10.88 4.43 -0.83
N LEU A 136 -9.65 4.81 -1.17
CA LEU A 136 -8.50 3.93 -1.01
C LEU A 136 -8.45 3.51 0.48
N PRO A 137 -8.20 2.23 0.79
CA PRO A 137 -8.16 1.77 2.17
C PRO A 137 -7.20 2.63 3.01
N LEU A 138 -7.61 2.99 4.23
CA LEU A 138 -6.84 3.71 5.24
C LEU A 138 -5.48 3.06 5.61
N GLU A 139 -5.10 1.96 4.96
CA GLU A 139 -3.84 1.21 5.12
C GLU A 139 -2.58 2.07 4.87
N HIS A 140 -2.67 3.26 4.28
CA HIS A 140 -1.48 4.02 3.85
C HIS A 140 -0.94 5.06 4.84
N ARG A 141 -1.56 5.30 6.00
CA ARG A 141 -1.04 6.28 6.98
C ARG A 141 -0.14 5.70 8.08
N SER A 142 -0.16 4.39 8.32
CA SER A 142 0.69 3.76 9.36
C SER A 142 2.02 3.20 8.83
N ASN A 143 2.28 3.26 7.52
CA ASN A 143 3.53 2.77 6.91
C ASN A 143 4.64 3.82 6.87
N GLN A 144 4.71 4.71 7.87
CA GLN A 144 6.03 5.21 8.24
C GLN A 144 6.72 4.07 8.98
N LEU A 145 7.31 3.16 8.20
CA LEU A 145 8.33 2.23 8.67
C LEU A 145 9.36 3.07 9.42
N LYS A 146 9.24 3.06 10.75
CA LYS A 146 10.22 3.62 11.65
C LYS A 146 11.43 2.69 11.52
N LEU A 147 12.26 2.92 10.49
CA LEU A 147 13.61 2.36 10.44
C LEU A 147 14.34 2.97 11.63
N SER A 148 14.24 2.32 12.80
CA SER A 148 15.19 2.50 13.87
C SER A 148 16.51 1.94 13.35
N ILE A 149 17.32 2.81 12.75
CA ILE A 149 18.73 2.51 12.53
C ILE A 149 19.33 2.37 13.93
N PRO A 150 19.88 1.22 14.32
CA PRO A 150 20.57 1.10 15.60
C PRO A 150 21.79 2.04 15.53
N ILE A 151 21.79 3.06 16.38
CA ILE A 151 22.99 3.84 16.66
C ILE A 151 23.81 2.92 17.57
N GLY A 152 24.89 2.36 17.02
CA GLY A 152 25.89 1.67 17.83
C GLY A 152 26.60 2.67 18.73
N ASP A 153 26.82 2.27 19.97
CA ASP A 153 27.59 3.01 20.98
C ASP A 153 29.05 3.26 20.55
#